data_AF-A0A1H1N0X5-F1
#
_entry.id   AF-A0A1H1N0X5-F1
#
_cell.length_a   1.000
_cell.length_b   1.000
_cell.length_c   1.000
_cell.angle_alpha   90.00
_cell.angle_beta   90.00
_cell.angle_gamma   90.00
#
_symmetry.space_group_name_H-M   'P 1'
#
loop_
_entity.id
_entity.type
_entity.pdbx_description
1 polymer ?
#
loop_
_entity_poly.entity_id
_entity_poly.type
_entity_poly.pdbx_seq_one_letter_code
_entity_poly.pdbx_strand_id
1 'polypeptide(L)'
;MKMLKVLLIILIAPFVLYFSLAAKSFIDGANLKADAETQHTKYVFEFENGRNVIIEDQFNKIVRSWGESPAKIVLHDNIRTAIFNDSAILKTEIDSIEPHDEYVKVKGYMGLISQDLKYLVNTEGEISSYKWKNN
;
A
#
# COMPACT_ATOMS: atom_id res chain seq x y z
N MET A 1 56.42 2.13 22.96
CA MET A 1 55.83 1.92 21.61
C MET A 1 54.65 0.95 21.59
N LYS A 2 54.68 -0.21 22.29
CA LYS A 2 53.55 -1.16 22.34
C LYS A 2 52.27 -0.58 22.97
N MET A 3 52.39 0.18 24.07
CA MET A 3 51.25 0.78 24.78
C MET A 3 50.49 1.82 23.92
N LEU A 4 51.22 2.62 23.14
CA LEU A 4 50.65 3.58 22.20
C LEU A 4 49.83 2.89 21.09
N LYS A 5 50.30 1.74 20.58
CA LYS A 5 49.56 0.95 19.57
C LYS A 5 48.25 0.41 20.13
N VAL A 6 48.24 -0.07 21.37
CA VAL A 6 47.02 -0.58 22.03
C VAL A 6 45.99 0.54 22.21
N LEU A 7 46.44 1.71 22.66
CA LEU A 7 45.56 2.88 22.82
C LEU A 7 44.94 3.30 21.47
N LEU A 8 45.73 3.30 20.40
CA LEU A 8 45.28 3.66 19.05
C LEU A 8 44.24 2.67 18.51
N ILE A 9 44.42 1.37 18.76
CA ILE A 9 43.46 0.33 18.37
C ILE A 9 42.12 0.53 19.10
N ILE A 10 42.15 0.80 20.41
CA ILE A 10 40.93 1.05 21.20
C ILE A 10 40.19 2.30 20.70
N LEU A 11 40.93 3.33 20.31
CA LEU A 11 40.34 4.58 19.79
C LEU A 11 39.69 4.40 18.41
N ILE A 12 40.28 3.56 17.55
CA ILE A 12 39.85 3.36 16.16
C ILE A 12 38.78 2.27 16.03
N ALA A 13 38.77 1.27 16.92
CA ALA A 13 37.83 0.16 16.88
C ALA A 13 36.33 0.56 16.77
N PRO A 14 35.83 1.59 17.50
CA PRO A 14 34.44 2.03 17.38
C PRO A 14 34.12 2.60 16.00
N PHE A 15 35.06 3.34 15.40
CA PHE A 15 34.89 3.91 14.06
C PHE A 15 34.84 2.81 13.00
N VAL A 16 35.74 1.83 13.08
CA VAL A 16 35.74 0.69 12.15
C VAL A 16 34.44 -0.12 12.29
N LEU A 17 33.99 -0.37 13.52
CA LEU A 17 32.73 -1.07 13.77
C LEU A 17 31.55 -0.28 13.16
N TYR A 18 31.44 1.01 13.46
CA TYR A 18 30.38 1.87 12.93
C TYR A 18 30.38 1.90 11.39
N PHE A 19 31.54 2.12 10.77
CA PHE A 19 31.65 2.15 9.31
C PHE A 19 31.32 0.79 8.69
N SER A 20 31.71 -0.33 9.30
CA SER A 20 31.38 -1.66 8.78
C SER A 20 29.87 -1.94 8.82
N LEU A 21 29.19 -1.53 9.90
CA LEU A 21 27.74 -1.67 10.02
C LEU A 21 26.99 -0.74 9.06
N ALA A 22 27.44 0.51 8.92
CA ALA A 22 26.86 1.48 8.00
C ALA A 22 27.05 1.06 6.54
N ALA A 23 28.25 0.59 6.16
CA ALA A 23 28.53 0.07 4.82
C ALA A 23 27.69 -1.17 4.52
N LYS A 24 27.56 -2.09 5.48
CA LYS A 24 26.67 -3.25 5.35
C LYS A 24 25.22 -2.81 5.14
N SER A 25 24.70 -1.92 5.99
CA SER A 25 23.33 -1.39 5.85
C SER A 25 23.11 -0.68 4.52
N PHE A 26 24.11 0.04 4.01
CA PHE A 26 24.04 0.71 2.72
C PHE A 26 24.02 -0.30 1.56
N ILE A 27 24.86 -1.33 1.60
CA ILE A 27 24.89 -2.40 0.58
C ILE A 27 23.59 -3.20 0.62
N ASP A 28 23.13 -3.58 1.81
CA ASP A 28 21.88 -4.31 2.02
C ASP A 28 20.70 -3.46 1.50
N GLY A 29 20.69 -2.16 1.80
CA GLY A 29 19.68 -1.22 1.30
C GLY A 29 19.75 -0.97 -0.21
N ALA A 30 20.95 -0.90 -0.79
CA ALA A 30 21.14 -0.72 -2.24
C ALA A 30 20.75 -1.97 -3.04
N ASN A 31 20.83 -3.15 -2.41
CA ASN A 31 20.39 -4.42 -2.98
C ASN A 31 18.90 -4.71 -2.77
N LEU A 32 18.19 -3.87 -2.00
CA LEU A 32 16.73 -3.82 -2.06
C LEU A 32 16.33 -3.22 -3.41
N LYS A 33 16.41 -4.03 -4.47
CA LYS A 33 15.54 -3.80 -5.60
C LYS A 33 14.13 -3.98 -5.06
N ALA A 34 13.39 -2.88 -4.96
CA ALA A 34 11.94 -2.99 -4.96
C ALA A 34 11.64 -3.77 -6.23
N ASP A 35 11.25 -5.03 -6.07
CA ASP A 35 10.81 -5.84 -7.18
C ASP A 35 9.50 -5.21 -7.61
N ALA A 36 9.61 -4.18 -8.46
CA ALA A 36 8.51 -3.44 -9.04
C ALA A 36 7.87 -4.30 -10.14
N GLU A 37 7.83 -5.62 -9.93
CA GLU A 37 6.82 -6.41 -10.58
C GLU A 37 5.48 -5.85 -10.14
N THR A 38 4.66 -5.55 -11.13
CA THR A 38 3.25 -5.20 -11.03
C THR A 38 2.49 -6.31 -10.28
N GLN A 39 2.71 -6.42 -8.98
CA GLN A 39 2.03 -7.34 -8.10
C GLN A 39 0.60 -6.86 -7.97
N HIS A 40 -0.31 -7.51 -8.71
CA HIS A 40 -1.74 -7.34 -8.55
C HIS A 40 -2.08 -7.19 -7.06
N THR A 41 -2.59 -6.02 -6.69
CA THR A 41 -2.94 -5.74 -5.31
C THR A 41 -4.46 -5.74 -5.15
N LYS A 42 -4.93 -6.51 -4.17
CA LYS A 42 -6.32 -6.54 -3.75
C LYS A 42 -6.45 -5.77 -2.45
N TYR A 43 -7.35 -4.80 -2.39
CA TYR A 43 -7.68 -4.05 -1.19
C TYR A 43 -9.02 -4.57 -0.68
N VAL A 44 -9.06 -5.00 0.58
CA VAL A 44 -10.26 -5.55 1.23
C VAL A 44 -10.56 -4.69 2.45
N PHE A 45 -11.77 -4.16 2.53
CA PHE A 45 -12.26 -3.38 3.67
C PHE A 45 -13.31 -4.22 4.37
N GLU A 46 -13.00 -4.69 5.57
CA GLU A 46 -13.86 -5.51 6.43
C GLU A 46 -14.43 -4.62 7.54
N PHE A 47 -15.65 -4.12 7.33
CA PHE A 47 -16.32 -3.24 8.29
C PHE A 47 -17.00 -4.05 9.40
N GLU A 48 -17.13 -3.45 10.60
CA GLU A 48 -17.74 -4.12 11.77
C GLU A 48 -19.18 -4.59 11.52
N ASN A 49 -19.92 -3.93 10.63
CA ASN A 49 -21.28 -4.30 10.24
C ASN A 49 -21.34 -5.56 9.35
N GLY A 50 -20.19 -6.21 9.07
CA GLY A 50 -20.07 -7.40 8.25
C GLY A 50 -20.04 -7.13 6.75
N ARG A 51 -20.05 -5.86 6.33
CA ARG A 51 -19.88 -5.47 4.93
C ARG A 51 -18.42 -5.57 4.53
N ASN A 52 -18.19 -6.19 3.37
CA ASN A 52 -16.87 -6.22 2.75
C ASN A 52 -16.88 -5.42 1.45
N VAL A 53 -15.90 -4.52 1.29
CA VAL A 53 -15.64 -3.84 0.00
C VAL A 53 -14.31 -4.32 -0.54
N ILE A 54 -14.34 -4.84 -1.77
CA ILE A 54 -13.16 -5.38 -2.44
C ILE A 54 -12.83 -4.49 -3.64
N ILE A 55 -11.58 -4.06 -3.73
CA ILE A 55 -11.04 -3.28 -4.84
C ILE A 55 -9.83 -4.02 -5.41
N GLU A 56 -9.91 -4.40 -6.68
CA GLU A 56 -8.81 -5.04 -7.39
C GLU A 56 -8.01 -3.99 -8.19
N ASP A 57 -6.71 -3.93 -7.94
CA ASP A 57 -5.77 -3.10 -8.68
C ASP A 57 -4.78 -3.99 -9.44
N GLN A 58 -5.25 -4.49 -10.58
CA GLN A 58 -4.49 -5.40 -11.44
C GLN A 58 -3.27 -4.73 -12.09
N PHE A 59 -3.23 -3.40 -12.12
CA PHE A 59 -2.18 -2.63 -12.79
C PHE A 59 -1.39 -1.72 -11.83
N ASN A 60 -1.56 -1.89 -10.52
CA ASN A 60 -0.91 -1.09 -9.48
C ASN A 60 -1.02 0.42 -9.70
N LYS A 61 -2.21 0.89 -10.09
CA LYS A 61 -2.51 2.31 -10.28
C LYS A 61 -2.67 3.05 -8.96
N ILE A 62 -2.95 2.35 -7.86
CA ILE A 62 -3.06 2.94 -6.53
C ILE A 62 -1.65 3.17 -6.00
N VAL A 63 -1.26 4.46 -6.01
CA VAL A 63 0.08 4.89 -5.60
C VAL A 63 0.18 5.10 -4.09
N ARG A 64 -0.95 5.32 -3.41
CA ARG A 64 -0.98 5.56 -1.97
C ARG A 64 -2.34 5.28 -1.36
N SER A 65 -2.33 4.96 -0.06
CA SER A 65 -3.49 5.08 0.83
C SER A 65 -3.32 6.28 1.76
N TRP A 66 -4.43 6.90 2.17
CA TRP A 66 -4.50 7.88 3.25
C TRP A 66 -5.57 7.46 4.26
N GLY A 67 -5.38 7.84 5.52
CA GLY A 67 -6.24 7.42 6.62
C GLY A 67 -5.62 6.22 7.33
N GLU A 68 -6.45 5.22 7.63
CA GLU A 68 -6.01 4.02 8.34
C GLU A 68 -5.01 3.18 7.54
N SER A 69 -4.09 2.55 8.28
CA SER A 69 -3.15 1.58 7.70
C SER A 69 -3.83 0.21 7.56
N PRO A 70 -3.40 -0.64 6.62
CA PRO A 70 -3.90 -2.00 6.55
C PRO A 70 -3.67 -2.71 7.88
N ALA A 71 -4.73 -3.30 8.45
CA ALA A 71 -4.65 -4.16 9.63
C ALA A 71 -3.81 -5.42 9.33
N LYS A 72 -3.81 -5.88 8.08
CA LYS A 72 -3.05 -7.06 7.64
C LYS A 72 -2.65 -6.95 6.17
N ILE A 73 -1.48 -7.47 5.83
CA ILE A 73 -1.07 -7.69 4.43
C ILE A 73 -0.73 -9.17 4.28
N VAL A 74 -1.35 -9.83 3.31
CA VAL A 74 -1.06 -11.23 2.96
C VAL A 74 -0.63 -11.32 1.51
N LEU A 75 0.24 -12.26 1.20
CA LEU A 75 0.67 -12.58 -0.15
C LEU A 75 0.29 -14.03 -0.44
N HIS A 76 -0.56 -14.25 -1.44
CA HIS A 76 -0.98 -15.58 -1.89
C HIS A 76 -1.07 -15.59 -3.41
N ASP A 77 -0.51 -16.61 -4.06
CA ASP A 77 -0.49 -16.75 -5.53
C ASP A 77 -0.07 -15.47 -6.29
N ASN A 78 0.94 -14.76 -5.78
CA ASN A 78 1.43 -13.49 -6.34
C ASN A 78 0.43 -12.32 -6.30
N ILE A 79 -0.66 -12.44 -5.54
CA ILE A 79 -1.61 -11.37 -5.27
C ILE A 79 -1.37 -10.85 -3.86
N ARG A 80 -1.01 -9.57 -3.75
CA ARG A 80 -0.88 -8.89 -2.46
C ARG A 80 -2.28 -8.46 -2.01
N THR A 81 -2.76 -8.97 -0.89
CA THR A 81 -4.03 -8.54 -0.31
C THR A 81 -3.79 -7.66 0.91
N ALA A 82 -4.18 -6.39 0.85
CA ALA A 82 -4.18 -5.46 1.96
C ALA A 82 -5.57 -5.39 2.58
N ILE A 83 -5.69 -5.76 3.86
CA ILE A 83 -6.95 -5.82 4.60
C ILE A 83 -7.01 -4.63 5.55
N PHE A 84 -8.11 -3.88 5.48
CA PHE A 84 -8.42 -2.71 6.29
C PHE A 84 -9.66 -3.03 7.13
N ASN A 85 -9.66 -2.62 8.39
CA ASN A 85 -10.81 -2.78 9.28
C ASN A 85 -11.63 -1.48 9.42
N ASP A 86 -11.23 -0.44 8.69
CA ASP A 86 -11.87 0.87 8.68
C ASP A 86 -11.64 1.55 7.31
N SER A 87 -12.30 2.68 7.10
CA SER A 87 -12.25 3.50 5.91
C SER A 87 -10.84 4.01 5.63
N ALA A 88 -10.40 3.89 4.38
CA ALA A 88 -9.17 4.51 3.91
C ALA A 88 -9.34 5.01 2.47
N ILE A 89 -8.67 6.11 2.15
CA ILE A 89 -8.70 6.70 0.82
C ILE A 89 -7.59 6.07 -0.01
N LEU A 90 -7.96 5.25 -0.98
CA LEU A 90 -7.07 4.75 -2.02
C LEU A 90 -6.95 5.79 -3.13
N LYS A 91 -5.73 6.17 -3.50
CA LYS A 91 -5.45 7.23 -4.47
C LYS A 91 -4.63 6.69 -5.62
N THR A 92 -5.05 7.02 -6.84
CA THR A 92 -4.19 7.01 -8.02
C THR A 92 -3.56 8.40 -8.19
N GLU A 93 -2.92 8.67 -9.32
CA GLU A 93 -2.41 10.01 -9.64
C GLU A 93 -3.52 11.05 -9.81
N ILE A 94 -4.69 10.64 -10.32
CA ILE A 94 -5.79 11.54 -10.69
C ILE A 94 -7.10 11.25 -9.96
N ASP A 95 -7.28 10.02 -9.45
CA ASP A 95 -8.54 9.54 -8.90
C ASP A 95 -8.39 9.09 -7.43
N SER A 96 -9.52 8.88 -6.76
CA SER A 96 -9.57 8.17 -5.48
C SER A 96 -10.84 7.38 -5.25
N ILE A 97 -10.71 6.35 -4.43
CA ILE A 97 -11.79 5.55 -3.89
C ILE A 97 -11.67 5.55 -2.36
N GLU A 98 -12.78 5.76 -1.68
CA GLU A 98 -12.88 5.82 -0.23
C GLU A 98 -14.07 4.94 0.19
N PRO A 99 -13.82 3.66 0.54
CA PRO A 99 -14.85 2.78 1.07
C PRO A 99 -15.24 3.19 2.48
N HIS A 100 -16.55 3.14 2.76
CA HIS A 100 -17.14 3.28 4.08
C HIS A 100 -18.07 2.07 4.35
N ASP A 101 -18.45 1.91 5.60
CA ASP A 101 -19.37 0.89 6.09
C ASP A 101 -20.75 0.95 5.40
N GLU A 102 -21.23 2.14 5.05
CA GLU A 102 -22.55 2.36 4.44
C GLU A 102 -22.50 2.73 2.96
N TYR A 103 -21.39 3.25 2.44
CA TYR A 103 -21.27 3.65 1.04
C TYR A 103 -19.83 3.55 0.52
N VAL A 104 -19.64 3.71 -0.80
CA VAL A 104 -18.32 3.86 -1.39
C VAL A 104 -18.27 5.20 -2.11
N LYS A 105 -17.31 6.04 -1.76
CA LYS A 105 -17.11 7.34 -2.37
C LYS A 105 -16.00 7.27 -3.40
N VAL A 106 -16.29 7.75 -4.61
CA VAL A 106 -15.34 7.77 -5.72
C VAL A 106 -15.19 9.21 -6.19
N LYS A 107 -13.96 9.60 -6.49
CA LYS A 107 -13.65 10.87 -7.11
C LYS A 107 -12.74 10.60 -8.30
N GLY A 108 -13.20 10.92 -9.50
CA GLY A 108 -12.44 10.74 -10.74
C GLY A 108 -12.99 9.62 -11.63
N TYR A 109 -12.15 9.11 -12.55
CA TYR A 109 -12.56 8.27 -13.69
C TYR A 109 -12.46 6.76 -13.47
N MET A 110 -12.14 6.31 -12.26
CA MET A 110 -12.02 4.88 -11.98
C MET A 110 -13.36 4.16 -12.19
N GLY A 111 -13.42 3.32 -13.22
CA GLY A 111 -14.45 2.29 -13.33
C GLY A 111 -14.33 1.32 -12.15
N LEU A 112 -15.37 1.22 -11.34
CA LEU A 112 -15.42 0.27 -10.23
C LEU A 112 -16.22 -0.97 -10.65
N ILE A 113 -15.60 -2.13 -10.44
CA ILE A 113 -16.28 -3.42 -10.51
C ILE A 113 -16.37 -3.94 -9.07
N SER A 114 -17.53 -3.79 -8.44
CA SER A 114 -17.88 -4.50 -7.20
C SER A 114 -18.82 -5.66 -7.53
N GLN A 115 -18.79 -6.72 -6.72
CA GLN A 115 -19.72 -7.86 -6.85
C GLN A 115 -21.18 -7.41 -6.70
N ASP A 116 -21.43 -6.31 -6.01
CA ASP A 116 -22.78 -5.77 -5.79
C ASP A 116 -23.17 -4.68 -6.80
N LEU A 117 -22.21 -3.97 -7.39
CA LEU A 117 -22.46 -2.77 -8.20
C LEU A 117 -21.37 -2.55 -9.28
N LYS A 118 -21.81 -2.31 -10.53
CA LYS A 118 -20.96 -1.80 -11.61
C LYS A 118 -21.20 -0.30 -11.78
N TYR A 119 -20.15 0.51 -11.65
CA TYR A 119 -20.20 1.94 -11.96
C TYR A 119 -19.32 2.24 -13.16
N LEU A 120 -19.90 2.89 -14.16
CA LEU A 120 -19.15 3.49 -15.25
C LEU A 120 -19.17 5.00 -15.03
N VAL A 121 -17.99 5.57 -14.76
CA VAL A 121 -17.78 7.02 -14.68
C VAL A 121 -17.16 7.45 -16.01
N ASN A 122 -17.83 8.35 -16.73
CA ASN A 122 -17.34 8.87 -18.02
C ASN A 122 -16.28 9.95 -17.83
N THR A 123 -15.69 10.42 -18.93
CA THR A 123 -14.62 11.45 -18.98
C THR A 123 -15.03 12.82 -18.45
N GLU A 124 -16.30 13.01 -18.12
CA GLU A 124 -16.89 14.21 -17.54
C GLU A 124 -17.15 14.07 -16.02
N GLY A 125 -16.89 12.90 -15.45
CA GLY A 125 -17.11 12.62 -14.02
C GLY A 125 -18.57 12.32 -13.69
N GLU A 126 -19.42 12.07 -14.69
CA GLU A 126 -20.81 11.70 -14.48
C GLU A 126 -20.92 10.24 -14.05
N ILE A 127 -21.60 10.03 -12.92
CA ILE A 127 -21.86 8.70 -12.37
C ILE A 127 -23.19 8.21 -12.96
N SER A 128 -23.11 7.23 -13.85
CA SER A 128 -24.30 6.51 -14.33
C SER A 128 -24.46 5.20 -13.56
N SER A 129 -25.58 5.05 -12.84
CA SER A 129 -25.96 3.82 -12.13
C SER A 129 -27.10 3.14 -12.88
N TYR A 130 -27.02 1.82 -13.05
CA TYR A 130 -28.10 1.02 -13.65
C TYR A 130 -29.18 0.56 -12.66
N LYS A 131 -29.07 0.87 -11.35
CA LYS A 131 -30.15 0.73 -10.36
C LYS A 131 -29.64 1.08 -8.95
N TRP A 132 -30.22 2.12 -8.35
CA TRP A 132 -30.58 2.07 -6.93
C TRP A 132 -32.03 1.58 -6.90
N LYS A 133 -32.26 0.34 -6.48
CA LYS A 133 -33.60 -0.04 -6.04
C LYS A 133 -33.47 -0.53 -4.61
N ASN A 134 -33.86 0.36 -3.70
CA ASN A 134 -34.11 0.09 -2.30
C ASN A 134 -34.86 -1.24 -2.15
N ASN A 135 -34.38 -2.08 -1.24
CA ASN A 135 -35.22 -2.93 -0.41
C ASN A 135 -34.62 -2.91 0.99
#